data_AF-A0A8T6LIL8-F1
#
_entry.id   AF-A0A8T6LIL8-F1
#
_cell.length_a   1.000
_cell.length_b   1.000
_cell.length_c   1.000
_cell.angle_alpha   90.00
_cell.angle_beta   90.00
_cell.angle_gamma   90.00
#
_symmetry.space_group_name_H-M   'P 1'
#
loop_
_entity.id
_entity.type
_entity.pdbx_description
1 polymer ?
#
loop_
_entity_poly.entity_id
_entity_poly.type
_entity_poly.pdbx_seq_one_letter_code
_entity_poly.pdbx_strand_id
1 'polypeptide(L)'
;MRAIEIAKAGGPKDDAELRELALWSGWGAVPQLFEPGSDLSKRFGPKLAELLDDEELALASATTPNAHYTSPMVAEAIWALAAKLGFKQGAVIEPGCGASVFMATAPDGTHVTGIEKDTTTAAICQAAHPAHTVIAADLADVSRPGHFDLAVGNVPFSGIVKPYDPVLSADRAMNLHNYALAKALHCLRPGALLVAVTSTGTLDATNPAQRERLGQLGQFLGAIRLPAGAFERQSGTGVTTDIVVFQRRGHDGDGPAPAAAEIEADTNQLMAPWRDTAEATRPDGGPFMKPARAADDGTRLPPEPHFHNRWYADHPDLVLGDWDSGGLYAGDQLMVRYTGDDLAADLDAAIDRLAGRINLARPLPEPALEDREDRTAAIDPPPGWQLPVWAQEVSIFAWKTRPGSRKRKPRYRFARVDQGRLVAHSGPAESNVSARTELALVCFVRDAHRDLTAGEAADLPDAELDRLRETLGERRRSFVAHTGRPLSHYKVQAPSRAGEDSVDATASGGLRRVYPKLGGFAGWAGSPADPDYLRVIALDDYSHETG
;
A
#
# COMPACT_ATOMS: atom_id res chain seq x y z
N MET A 1 21.14 0.63 -20.26
CA MET A 1 21.78 1.65 -21.13
C MET A 1 20.79 2.24 -22.11
N ARG A 2 20.38 1.52 -23.17
CA ARG A 2 19.41 2.06 -24.16
C ARG A 2 18.08 2.47 -23.54
N ALA A 3 17.52 1.65 -22.64
CA ALA A 3 16.32 2.00 -21.88
C ALA A 3 16.46 3.30 -21.07
N ILE A 4 17.65 3.56 -20.48
CA ILE A 4 17.95 4.78 -19.72
C ILE A 4 17.95 5.99 -20.65
N GLU A 5 18.58 5.88 -21.83
CA GLU A 5 18.58 6.95 -22.84
C GLU A 5 17.17 7.32 -23.29
N ILE A 6 16.33 6.31 -23.55
CA ILE A 6 14.93 6.50 -23.97
C ILE A 6 14.14 7.19 -22.85
N ALA A 7 14.27 6.73 -21.61
CA ALA A 7 13.60 7.34 -20.46
C ALA A 7 14.02 8.81 -20.27
N LYS A 8 15.33 9.11 -20.33
CA LYS A 8 15.86 10.48 -20.21
C LYS A 8 15.48 11.38 -21.40
N ALA A 9 15.18 10.80 -22.56
CA ALA A 9 14.68 11.52 -23.72
C ALA A 9 13.17 11.83 -23.66
N GLY A 10 12.48 11.45 -22.58
CA GLY A 10 11.05 11.70 -22.38
C GLY A 10 10.13 10.55 -22.84
N GLY A 11 10.68 9.37 -23.12
CA GLY A 11 9.92 8.17 -23.49
C GLY A 11 10.15 7.69 -24.93
N PRO A 12 9.55 6.55 -25.31
CA PRO A 12 9.75 5.93 -26.61
C PRO A 12 9.08 6.75 -27.72
N LYS A 13 9.76 6.90 -28.85
CA LYS A 13 9.25 7.62 -30.05
C LYS A 13 8.48 6.71 -31.00
N ASP A 14 8.75 5.41 -30.94
CA ASP A 14 8.17 4.38 -31.79
C ASP A 14 8.15 3.02 -31.09
N ASP A 15 7.54 2.03 -31.74
CA ASP A 15 7.44 0.67 -31.21
C ASP A 15 8.82 -0.02 -31.05
N ALA A 16 9.86 0.44 -31.74
CA ALA A 16 11.19 -0.14 -31.59
C ALA A 16 11.82 0.30 -30.27
N GLU A 17 11.73 1.59 -29.92
CA GLU A 17 12.14 2.10 -28.62
C GLU A 17 11.27 1.53 -27.48
N LEU A 18 9.98 1.30 -27.70
CA LEU A 18 9.14 0.63 -26.71
C LEU A 18 9.61 -0.82 -26.43
N ARG A 19 10.04 -1.56 -27.46
CA ARG A 19 10.62 -2.90 -27.29
C ARG A 19 11.93 -2.85 -26.50
N GLU A 20 12.76 -1.84 -26.70
CA GLU A 20 13.99 -1.66 -25.92
C GLU A 20 13.71 -1.40 -24.44
N LEU A 21 12.65 -0.65 -24.11
CA LEU A 21 12.20 -0.47 -22.73
C LEU A 21 11.69 -1.78 -22.13
N ALA A 22 10.96 -2.60 -22.90
CA ALA A 22 10.43 -3.88 -22.45
C ALA A 22 11.52 -4.94 -22.16
N LEU A 23 12.76 -4.74 -22.63
CA LEU A 23 13.91 -5.57 -22.31
C LEU A 23 14.55 -5.24 -20.95
N TRP A 24 14.07 -4.20 -20.25
CA TRP A 24 14.57 -3.85 -18.94
C TRP A 24 14.21 -4.92 -17.91
N SER A 25 15.21 -5.53 -17.29
CA SER A 25 15.04 -6.57 -16.25
C SER A 25 15.44 -6.10 -14.84
N GLY A 26 15.81 -4.83 -14.68
CA GLY A 26 16.36 -4.28 -13.44
C GLY A 26 17.85 -4.58 -13.22
N TRP A 27 18.41 -3.99 -12.16
CA TRP A 27 19.84 -4.05 -11.83
C TRP A 27 20.31 -5.41 -11.30
N GLY A 28 19.42 -6.22 -10.71
CA GLY A 28 19.77 -7.47 -10.04
C GLY A 28 20.33 -8.55 -10.96
N ALA A 29 20.11 -8.44 -12.27
CA ALA A 29 20.71 -9.33 -13.27
C ALA A 29 22.19 -9.00 -13.58
N VAL A 30 22.65 -7.80 -13.22
CA VAL A 30 23.99 -7.29 -13.57
C VAL A 30 24.70 -6.62 -12.39
N PRO A 31 24.77 -7.25 -11.19
CA PRO A 31 25.42 -6.67 -10.02
C PRO A 31 26.89 -6.30 -10.27
N GLN A 32 27.57 -7.05 -11.15
CA GLN A 32 28.97 -6.83 -11.46
C GLN A 32 29.21 -5.47 -12.12
N LEU A 33 28.19 -4.80 -12.67
CA LEU A 33 28.31 -3.45 -13.19
C LEU A 33 28.80 -2.46 -12.13
N PHE A 34 28.45 -2.70 -10.86
CA PHE A 34 28.81 -1.86 -9.71
C PHE A 34 29.99 -2.40 -8.90
N GLU A 35 30.54 -3.57 -9.26
CA GLU A 35 31.69 -4.17 -8.60
C GLU A 35 33.00 -3.57 -9.14
N PRO A 36 33.80 -2.87 -8.31
CA PRO A 36 35.03 -2.26 -8.76
C PRO A 36 36.00 -3.29 -9.35
N GLY A 37 36.38 -3.10 -10.61
CA GLY A 37 37.36 -3.94 -11.30
C GLY A 37 36.79 -5.15 -12.04
N SER A 38 35.47 -5.38 -12.01
CA SER A 38 34.82 -6.39 -12.86
C SER A 38 34.94 -6.03 -14.35
N ASP A 39 34.81 -7.02 -15.23
CA ASP A 39 34.84 -6.78 -16.67
C ASP A 39 33.66 -5.92 -17.15
N LEU A 40 32.48 -6.09 -16.54
CA LEU A 40 31.29 -5.28 -16.84
C LEU A 40 31.48 -3.83 -16.39
N SER A 41 31.99 -3.60 -15.18
CA SER A 41 32.29 -2.26 -14.66
C SER A 41 33.31 -1.54 -15.54
N LYS A 42 34.40 -2.20 -15.93
CA LYS A 42 35.41 -1.61 -16.84
C LYS A 42 34.84 -1.26 -18.21
N ARG A 43 33.99 -2.13 -18.77
CA ARG A 43 33.46 -1.97 -20.13
C ARG A 43 32.33 -0.95 -20.22
N PHE A 44 31.42 -0.93 -19.25
CA PHE A 44 30.18 -0.15 -19.32
C PHE A 44 30.11 0.97 -18.28
N GLY A 45 30.95 0.96 -17.24
CA GLY A 45 31.00 1.97 -16.19
C GLY A 45 31.17 3.40 -16.70
N PRO A 46 32.09 3.70 -17.63
CA PRO A 46 32.24 5.06 -18.18
C PRO A 46 30.95 5.56 -18.83
N LYS A 47 30.29 4.72 -19.63
CA LYS A 47 29.05 5.10 -20.29
C LYS A 47 27.88 5.19 -19.31
N LEU A 48 27.90 4.39 -18.24
CA LEU A 48 26.88 4.46 -17.18
C LEU A 48 26.98 5.78 -16.42
N ALA A 49 28.21 6.21 -16.09
CA ALA A 49 28.49 7.51 -15.45
C ALA A 49 28.18 8.72 -16.35
N GLU A 50 28.09 8.55 -17.67
CA GLU A 50 27.54 9.59 -18.56
C GLU A 50 26.01 9.68 -18.51
N LEU A 51 25.34 8.58 -18.18
CA LEU A 51 23.88 8.47 -18.22
C LEU A 51 23.23 8.74 -16.86
N LEU A 52 23.91 8.38 -15.78
CA LEU A 52 23.43 8.49 -14.42
C LEU A 52 24.25 9.51 -13.64
N ASP A 53 23.58 10.32 -12.82
CA ASP A 53 24.26 11.13 -11.81
C ASP A 53 24.72 10.27 -10.62
N ASP A 54 25.47 10.89 -9.69
CA ASP A 54 26.06 10.20 -8.54
C ASP A 54 24.98 9.59 -7.61
N GLU A 55 23.81 10.22 -7.51
CA GLU A 55 22.71 9.75 -6.66
C GLU A 55 21.99 8.57 -7.32
N GLU A 56 21.66 8.67 -8.61
CA GLU A 56 21.09 7.60 -9.42
C GLU A 56 22.02 6.36 -9.44
N LEU A 57 23.33 6.57 -9.56
CA LEU A 57 24.32 5.49 -9.54
C LEU A 57 24.40 4.81 -8.16
N ALA A 58 24.35 5.59 -7.08
CA ALA A 58 24.34 5.08 -5.72
C ALA A 58 23.07 4.27 -5.43
N LEU A 59 21.91 4.76 -5.86
CA LEU A 59 20.62 4.05 -5.74
C LEU A 59 20.58 2.75 -6.55
N ALA A 60 21.05 2.77 -7.79
CA ALA A 60 21.11 1.60 -8.65
C ALA A 60 21.98 0.49 -8.04
N SER A 61 23.14 0.86 -7.48
CA SER A 61 24.01 -0.05 -6.75
C SER A 61 23.33 -0.61 -5.49
N ALA A 62 22.71 0.26 -4.69
CA ALA A 62 22.08 -0.12 -3.42
C ALA A 62 20.84 -1.01 -3.57
N THR A 63 20.12 -0.90 -4.69
CA THR A 63 18.87 -1.65 -4.94
C THR A 63 19.09 -3.00 -5.62
N THR A 64 20.29 -3.23 -6.18
CA THR A 64 20.69 -4.46 -6.85
C THR A 64 20.31 -5.75 -6.09
N PRO A 65 20.49 -5.87 -4.75
CA PRO A 65 20.14 -7.09 -4.01
C PRO A 65 18.65 -7.45 -4.01
N ASN A 66 17.76 -6.49 -4.27
CA ASN A 66 16.30 -6.68 -4.25
C ASN A 66 15.66 -6.55 -5.63
N ALA A 67 16.44 -6.26 -6.68
CA ALA A 67 15.97 -6.02 -8.04
C ALA A 67 15.75 -7.35 -8.78
N HIS A 68 14.79 -8.16 -8.32
CA HIS A 68 14.45 -9.44 -8.93
C HIS A 68 13.32 -9.30 -9.95
N TYR A 69 13.52 -9.86 -11.14
CA TYR A 69 12.51 -9.86 -12.20
C TYR A 69 11.45 -10.95 -11.94
N THR A 70 10.18 -10.54 -11.95
CA THR A 70 9.03 -11.44 -11.82
C THR A 70 8.66 -12.01 -13.20
N SER A 71 8.44 -13.32 -13.27
CA SER A 71 8.06 -13.99 -14.53
C SER A 71 6.67 -13.52 -15.00
N PRO A 72 6.47 -13.18 -16.30
CA PRO A 72 5.16 -12.85 -16.85
C PRO A 72 4.09 -13.91 -16.56
N MET A 73 4.46 -15.19 -16.61
CA MET A 73 3.57 -16.31 -16.27
C MET A 73 3.01 -16.19 -14.84
N VAL A 74 3.83 -15.78 -13.88
CA VAL A 74 3.39 -15.60 -12.48
C VAL A 74 2.54 -14.33 -12.33
N ALA A 75 2.86 -13.25 -13.04
CA ALA A 75 2.07 -12.02 -13.01
C ALA A 75 0.67 -12.24 -13.61
N GLU A 76 0.58 -12.91 -14.75
CA GLU A 76 -0.67 -13.32 -15.41
C GLU A 76 -1.50 -14.24 -14.51
N ALA A 77 -0.85 -15.20 -13.85
CA ALA A 77 -1.47 -16.08 -12.86
C ALA A 77 -2.08 -15.29 -11.68
N ILE A 78 -1.38 -14.27 -11.16
CA ILE A 78 -1.91 -13.38 -10.11
C ILE A 78 -3.13 -12.60 -10.61
N TRP A 79 -3.10 -12.05 -11.83
CA TRP A 79 -4.25 -11.39 -12.44
C TRP A 79 -5.44 -12.33 -12.61
N ALA A 80 -5.19 -13.55 -13.08
CA ALA A 80 -6.21 -14.58 -13.27
C ALA A 80 -6.86 -14.98 -11.93
N LEU A 81 -6.06 -15.13 -10.87
CA LEU A 81 -6.57 -15.41 -9.53
C LEU A 81 -7.42 -14.24 -9.01
N ALA A 82 -6.95 -12.99 -9.14
CA ALA A 82 -7.74 -11.82 -8.75
C ALA A 82 -9.08 -11.74 -9.51
N ALA A 83 -9.08 -12.04 -10.82
CA ALA A 83 -10.28 -12.06 -11.64
C ALA A 83 -11.28 -13.15 -11.21
N LYS A 84 -10.80 -14.37 -10.94
CA LYS A 84 -11.63 -15.49 -10.41
C LYS A 84 -12.19 -15.20 -9.02
N LEU A 85 -11.55 -14.29 -8.29
CA LEU A 85 -12.01 -13.76 -7.00
C LEU A 85 -12.80 -12.44 -7.13
N GLY A 86 -13.27 -12.10 -8.34
CA GLY A 86 -14.25 -11.03 -8.56
C GLY A 86 -13.67 -9.63 -8.83
N PHE A 87 -12.34 -9.48 -8.93
CA PHE A 87 -11.76 -8.27 -9.49
C PHE A 87 -12.09 -8.18 -11.00
N LYS A 88 -12.38 -6.98 -11.50
CA LYS A 88 -12.74 -6.76 -12.91
C LYS A 88 -11.96 -5.59 -13.52
N GLN A 89 -11.91 -4.49 -12.79
CA GLN A 89 -11.26 -3.23 -13.16
C GLN A 89 -11.12 -2.37 -11.89
N GLY A 90 -10.30 -1.33 -11.94
CA GLY A 90 -10.16 -0.37 -10.85
C GLY A 90 -8.73 0.12 -10.62
N ALA A 91 -8.53 0.82 -9.50
CA ALA A 91 -7.22 1.31 -9.10
C ALA A 91 -6.43 0.20 -8.40
N VAL A 92 -5.21 -0.06 -8.85
CA VAL A 92 -4.34 -1.13 -8.32
C VAL A 92 -3.05 -0.53 -7.80
N ILE A 93 -2.56 -1.03 -6.67
CA ILE A 93 -1.23 -0.69 -6.15
C ILE A 93 -0.25 -1.84 -6.34
N GLU A 94 0.97 -1.53 -6.78
CA GLU A 94 2.10 -2.45 -6.84
C GLU A 94 3.25 -1.92 -5.96
N PRO A 95 3.49 -2.51 -4.77
CA PRO A 95 4.56 -2.09 -3.87
C PRO A 95 5.91 -2.64 -4.35
N GLY A 96 6.75 -1.80 -4.95
CA GLY A 96 8.03 -2.21 -5.55
C GLY A 96 7.84 -2.74 -6.98
N CYS A 97 7.50 -1.86 -7.92
CA CYS A 97 7.12 -2.31 -9.27
C CYS A 97 8.27 -2.80 -10.14
N GLY A 98 9.54 -2.54 -9.79
CA GLY A 98 10.70 -3.14 -10.45
C GLY A 98 10.65 -2.94 -11.96
N ALA A 99 10.68 -4.03 -12.74
CA ALA A 99 10.60 -3.98 -14.20
C ALA A 99 9.17 -3.92 -14.77
N SER A 100 8.17 -3.53 -13.97
CA SER A 100 6.79 -3.24 -14.40
C SER A 100 6.02 -4.38 -15.07
N VAL A 101 6.33 -5.65 -14.76
CA VAL A 101 5.66 -6.80 -15.40
C VAL A 101 4.15 -6.83 -15.13
N PHE A 102 3.70 -6.38 -13.95
CA PHE A 102 2.28 -6.31 -13.63
C PHE A 102 1.56 -5.22 -14.42
N MET A 103 2.25 -4.13 -14.76
CA MET A 103 1.74 -3.11 -15.69
C MET A 103 1.65 -3.64 -17.12
N ALA A 104 2.69 -4.34 -17.57
CA ALA A 104 2.72 -4.96 -18.91
C ALA A 104 1.62 -6.03 -19.12
N THR A 105 1.20 -6.70 -18.05
CA THR A 105 0.21 -7.78 -18.07
C THR A 105 -1.16 -7.37 -17.50
N ALA A 106 -1.35 -6.07 -17.21
CA ALA A 106 -2.57 -5.57 -16.59
C ALA A 106 -3.80 -5.80 -17.50
N PRO A 107 -4.91 -6.33 -16.97
CA PRO A 107 -6.17 -6.42 -17.72
C PRO A 107 -6.73 -5.04 -18.09
N ASP A 108 -7.50 -4.98 -19.17
CA ASP A 108 -8.20 -3.76 -19.61
C ASP A 108 -9.03 -3.12 -18.48
N GLY A 109 -9.02 -1.79 -18.42
CA GLY A 109 -9.75 -1.03 -17.39
C GLY A 109 -9.06 -1.00 -16.02
N THR A 110 -7.88 -1.61 -15.88
CA THR A 110 -7.02 -1.51 -14.70
C THR A 110 -6.11 -0.29 -14.79
N HIS A 111 -6.01 0.47 -13.69
CA HIS A 111 -4.98 1.52 -13.53
C HIS A 111 -4.01 1.13 -12.42
N VAL A 112 -2.79 0.71 -12.79
CA VAL A 112 -1.73 0.36 -11.83
C VAL A 112 -0.98 1.61 -11.39
N THR A 113 -0.79 1.74 -10.08
CA THR A 113 0.14 2.67 -9.44
C THR A 113 1.28 1.86 -8.85
N GLY A 114 2.42 1.87 -9.54
CA GLY A 114 3.65 1.26 -9.07
C GLY A 114 4.44 2.22 -8.19
N ILE A 115 5.04 1.71 -7.12
CA ILE A 115 5.98 2.46 -6.28
C ILE A 115 7.35 1.84 -6.50
N GLU A 116 8.34 2.65 -6.88
CA GLU A 116 9.71 2.18 -7.12
C GLU A 116 10.71 3.13 -6.47
N LYS A 117 11.69 2.57 -5.77
CA LYS A 117 12.69 3.34 -5.03
C LYS A 117 13.84 3.79 -5.93
N ASP A 118 14.22 2.97 -6.90
CA ASP A 118 15.25 3.33 -7.87
C ASP A 118 14.67 4.28 -8.92
N THR A 119 15.10 5.55 -8.89
CA THR A 119 14.59 6.60 -9.79
C THR A 119 14.81 6.28 -11.27
N THR A 120 15.91 5.62 -11.60
CA THR A 120 16.20 5.18 -12.98
C THR A 120 15.19 4.12 -13.45
N THR A 121 14.96 3.09 -12.64
CA THR A 121 13.98 2.04 -12.91
C THR A 121 12.57 2.61 -12.97
N ALA A 122 12.22 3.52 -12.06
CA ALA A 122 10.93 4.20 -12.05
C ALA A 122 10.68 4.98 -13.35
N ALA A 123 11.68 5.73 -13.83
CA ALA A 123 11.60 6.48 -15.08
C ALA A 123 11.44 5.56 -16.30
N ILE A 124 12.18 4.44 -16.35
CA ILE A 124 12.06 3.43 -17.42
C ILE A 124 10.66 2.82 -17.43
N CYS A 125 10.13 2.46 -16.25
CA CYS A 125 8.77 1.90 -16.14
C CYS A 125 7.70 2.89 -16.57
N GLN A 126 7.80 4.15 -16.14
CA GLN A 126 6.84 5.19 -16.53
C GLN A 126 6.86 5.43 -18.04
N ALA A 127 8.05 5.40 -18.66
CA ALA A 127 8.20 5.52 -20.10
C ALA A 127 7.62 4.32 -20.86
N ALA A 128 7.75 3.10 -20.32
CA ALA A 128 7.21 1.88 -20.93
C ALA A 128 5.68 1.81 -20.80
N HIS A 129 5.12 2.38 -19.74
CA HIS A 129 3.70 2.24 -19.38
C HIS A 129 3.02 3.59 -19.10
N PRO A 130 2.85 4.47 -20.12
CA PRO A 130 2.28 5.81 -19.94
C PRO A 130 0.81 5.82 -19.51
N ALA A 131 0.09 4.71 -19.69
CA ALA A 131 -1.29 4.55 -19.20
C ALA A 131 -1.37 4.28 -17.68
N HIS A 132 -0.24 4.05 -17.03
CA HIS A 132 -0.13 3.77 -15.61
C HIS A 132 0.66 4.86 -14.89
N THR A 133 0.68 4.80 -13.56
CA THR A 133 1.42 5.76 -12.74
C THR A 133 2.57 5.06 -12.05
N VAL A 134 3.77 5.65 -12.12
CA VAL A 134 4.93 5.23 -11.34
C VAL A 134 5.31 6.35 -10.40
N ILE A 135 5.39 6.02 -9.11
CA ILE A 135 5.86 6.94 -8.06
C ILE A 135 7.29 6.54 -7.72
N ALA A 136 8.24 7.40 -8.09
CA ALA A 136 9.65 7.28 -7.70
C ALA A 136 9.83 7.69 -6.23
N ALA A 137 9.68 6.75 -5.31
CA ALA A 137 9.76 7.00 -3.86
C ALA A 137 10.02 5.70 -3.08
N ASP A 138 10.51 5.83 -1.85
CA ASP A 138 10.46 4.71 -0.90
C ASP A 138 8.99 4.41 -0.55
N LEU A 139 8.66 3.12 -0.45
CA LEU A 139 7.32 2.66 -0.08
C LEU A 139 6.85 3.24 1.27
N ALA A 140 7.79 3.49 2.19
CA ALA A 140 7.49 4.10 3.48
C ALA A 140 6.95 5.53 3.38
N ASP A 141 7.37 6.27 2.35
CA ASP A 141 7.02 7.69 2.19
C ASP A 141 5.69 7.88 1.46
N VAL A 142 5.15 6.83 0.83
CA VAL A 142 3.88 6.91 0.09
C VAL A 142 2.70 6.62 1.03
N SER A 143 1.83 7.60 1.23
CA SER A 143 0.60 7.45 2.03
C SER A 143 -0.65 7.55 1.15
N ARG A 144 -1.35 6.43 0.96
CA ARG A 144 -2.62 6.34 0.21
C ARG A 144 -3.62 5.37 0.87
N PRO A 145 -4.02 5.60 2.14
CA PRO A 145 -4.89 4.69 2.87
C PRO A 145 -6.26 4.51 2.20
N GLY A 146 -6.71 3.27 2.05
CA GLY A 146 -8.06 2.96 1.56
C GLY A 146 -8.36 3.36 0.11
N HIS A 147 -7.33 3.61 -0.70
CA HIS A 147 -7.46 4.17 -2.05
C HIS A 147 -7.68 3.09 -3.13
N PHE A 148 -7.10 1.91 -2.97
CA PHE A 148 -7.00 0.93 -4.05
C PHE A 148 -8.02 -0.21 -3.95
N ASP A 149 -8.43 -0.72 -5.11
CA ASP A 149 -9.36 -1.84 -5.29
C ASP A 149 -8.68 -3.20 -5.28
N LEU A 150 -7.37 -3.25 -5.54
CA LEU A 150 -6.54 -4.44 -5.54
C LEU A 150 -5.08 -4.06 -5.26
N ALA A 151 -4.35 -4.95 -4.62
CA ALA A 151 -2.90 -4.89 -4.53
C ALA A 151 -2.31 -6.14 -5.19
N VAL A 152 -1.36 -5.94 -6.09
CA VAL A 152 -0.60 -7.00 -6.76
C VAL A 152 0.89 -6.74 -6.61
N GLY A 153 1.73 -7.71 -6.94
CA GLY A 153 3.18 -7.48 -7.00
C GLY A 153 4.01 -8.65 -6.51
N ASN A 154 5.31 -8.46 -6.56
CA ASN A 154 6.31 -9.30 -5.90
C ASN A 154 7.07 -8.44 -4.89
N VAL A 155 6.75 -8.62 -3.60
CA VAL A 155 7.30 -7.71 -2.58
C VAL A 155 8.81 -7.91 -2.40
N PRO A 156 9.60 -6.86 -2.12
CA PRO A 156 11.04 -7.00 -1.97
C PRO A 156 11.42 -7.81 -0.71
N PHE A 157 12.44 -8.68 -0.83
CA PHE A 157 12.84 -9.60 0.23
C PHE A 157 14.05 -9.11 1.01
N SER A 158 13.86 -8.67 2.25
CA SER A 158 14.99 -8.43 3.15
C SER A 158 14.62 -8.68 4.61
N GLY A 159 15.51 -9.38 5.32
CA GLY A 159 15.45 -9.52 6.79
C GLY A 159 16.24 -8.46 7.55
N ILE A 160 17.06 -7.66 6.86
CA ILE A 160 17.96 -6.67 7.45
C ILE A 160 17.37 -5.27 7.32
N VAL A 161 16.79 -4.95 6.15
CA VAL A 161 16.16 -3.65 5.92
C VAL A 161 14.84 -3.58 6.68
N LYS A 162 14.74 -2.60 7.58
CA LYS A 162 13.53 -2.28 8.34
C LYS A 162 13.11 -0.86 8.01
N PRO A 163 12.11 -0.68 7.14
CA PRO A 163 11.62 0.64 6.77
C PRO A 163 11.11 1.41 7.99
N TYR A 164 11.39 2.71 8.03
CA TYR A 164 10.80 3.60 9.02
C TYR A 164 9.56 4.26 8.42
N ASP A 165 8.39 3.78 8.82
CA ASP A 165 7.10 4.36 8.43
C ASP A 165 6.42 4.96 9.66
N PRO A 166 6.23 6.30 9.72
CA PRO A 166 5.52 6.95 10.82
C PRO A 166 4.05 6.51 10.92
N VAL A 167 3.39 6.25 9.79
CA VAL A 167 1.97 5.85 9.71
C VAL A 167 1.80 4.42 10.22
N LEU A 168 2.77 3.55 9.93
CA LEU A 168 2.81 2.16 10.38
C LEU A 168 3.86 1.95 11.47
N SER A 169 3.92 2.86 12.45
CA SER A 169 4.93 2.82 13.52
C SER A 169 4.89 1.55 14.38
N ALA A 170 3.73 0.88 14.47
CA ALA A 170 3.59 -0.43 15.13
C ALA A 170 4.28 -1.57 14.35
N ASP A 171 4.58 -1.36 13.07
CA ASP A 171 5.08 -2.36 12.12
C ASP A 171 6.60 -2.27 11.89
N ARG A 172 7.29 -1.39 12.64
CA ARG A 172 8.76 -1.15 12.54
C ARG A 172 9.63 -2.39 12.75
N ALA A 173 9.11 -3.41 13.42
CA ALA A 173 9.83 -4.66 13.67
C ALA A 173 9.69 -5.67 12.53
N MET A 174 8.79 -5.44 11.58
CA MET A 174 8.54 -6.34 10.45
C MET A 174 9.75 -6.36 9.51
N ASN A 175 9.98 -7.52 8.91
CA ASN A 175 10.92 -7.61 7.80
C ASN A 175 10.30 -6.93 6.55
N LEU A 176 11.13 -6.65 5.53
CA LEU A 176 10.73 -5.81 4.40
C LEU A 176 9.52 -6.37 3.63
N HIS A 177 9.48 -7.68 3.40
CA HIS A 177 8.39 -8.31 2.64
C HIS A 177 7.07 -8.27 3.41
N ASN A 178 7.08 -8.57 4.71
CA ASN A 178 5.86 -8.49 5.51
C ASN A 178 5.41 -7.04 5.72
N TYR A 179 6.36 -6.10 5.87
CA TYR A 179 6.04 -4.67 5.90
C TYR A 179 5.36 -4.22 4.60
N ALA A 180 5.87 -4.61 3.44
CA ALA A 180 5.28 -4.26 2.15
C ALA A 180 3.85 -4.82 2.00
N LEU A 181 3.61 -6.05 2.45
CA LEU A 181 2.26 -6.63 2.50
C LEU A 181 1.34 -5.84 3.44
N ALA A 182 1.81 -5.47 4.64
CA ALA A 182 1.05 -4.66 5.59
C ALA A 182 0.71 -3.27 5.03
N LYS A 183 1.68 -2.62 4.37
CA LYS A 183 1.49 -1.33 3.70
C LYS A 183 0.49 -1.43 2.56
N ALA A 184 0.60 -2.46 1.73
CA ALA A 184 -0.36 -2.71 0.65
C ALA A 184 -1.78 -2.90 1.22
N LEU A 185 -1.95 -3.73 2.27
CA LEU A 185 -3.24 -3.88 2.96
C LEU A 185 -3.77 -2.55 3.52
N HIS A 186 -2.89 -1.68 4.04
CA HIS A 186 -3.30 -0.35 4.50
C HIS A 186 -3.80 0.55 3.36
N CYS A 187 -3.18 0.45 2.19
CA CYS A 187 -3.57 1.19 0.99
C CYS A 187 -4.87 0.67 0.34
N LEU A 188 -5.28 -0.56 0.65
CA LEU A 188 -6.51 -1.16 0.15
C LEU A 188 -7.75 -0.65 0.88
N ARG A 189 -8.86 -0.49 0.14
CA ARG A 189 -10.18 -0.28 0.76
C ARG A 189 -10.66 -1.54 1.49
N PRO A 190 -11.52 -1.41 2.52
CA PRO A 190 -12.31 -2.52 3.05
C PRO A 190 -12.84 -3.48 1.98
N GLY A 191 -12.61 -4.77 2.17
CA GLY A 191 -13.07 -5.82 1.25
C GLY A 191 -12.24 -6.00 -0.02
N ALA A 192 -11.29 -5.12 -0.33
CA ALA A 192 -10.40 -5.30 -1.49
C ALA A 192 -9.38 -6.43 -1.26
N LEU A 193 -8.85 -6.96 -2.36
CA LEU A 193 -7.94 -8.10 -2.34
C LEU A 193 -6.48 -7.64 -2.42
N LEU A 194 -5.61 -8.38 -1.75
CA LEU A 194 -4.17 -8.41 -2.01
C LEU A 194 -3.85 -9.80 -2.57
N VAL A 195 -3.17 -9.83 -3.71
CA VAL A 195 -2.64 -11.06 -4.33
C VAL A 195 -1.19 -10.80 -4.71
N ALA A 196 -0.23 -11.31 -3.93
CA ALA A 196 1.18 -10.96 -4.12
C ALA A 196 2.12 -12.15 -3.93
N VAL A 197 3.28 -12.11 -4.58
CA VAL A 197 4.41 -12.99 -4.29
C VAL A 197 5.12 -12.48 -3.05
N THR A 198 5.44 -13.38 -2.12
CA THR A 198 6.28 -13.13 -0.94
C THR A 198 7.27 -14.27 -0.71
N SER A 199 8.25 -14.05 0.17
CA SER A 199 9.19 -15.09 0.60
C SER A 199 8.51 -16.12 1.51
N THR A 200 9.07 -17.33 1.59
CA THR A 200 8.63 -18.36 2.56
C THR A 200 8.69 -17.87 4.00
N GLY A 201 9.51 -16.85 4.30
CA GLY A 201 9.59 -16.20 5.61
C GLY A 201 8.29 -15.54 6.08
N THR A 202 7.33 -15.26 5.19
CA THR A 202 5.99 -14.81 5.59
C THR A 202 5.22 -15.93 6.28
N LEU A 203 5.18 -17.11 5.67
CA LEU A 203 4.34 -18.21 6.12
C LEU A 203 5.07 -19.17 7.07
N ASP A 204 6.35 -19.47 6.82
CA ASP A 204 7.08 -20.52 7.54
C ASP A 204 7.81 -20.03 8.80
N ALA A 205 7.85 -18.72 9.07
CA ALA A 205 8.53 -18.20 10.24
C ALA A 205 8.03 -18.87 11.54
N THR A 206 8.95 -19.35 12.36
CA THR A 206 8.58 -19.99 13.64
C THR A 206 7.91 -19.01 14.60
N ASN A 207 8.33 -17.74 14.57
CA ASN A 207 7.68 -16.67 15.31
C ASN A 207 6.42 -16.18 14.55
N PRO A 208 5.21 -16.30 15.13
CA PRO A 208 3.96 -15.94 14.47
C PRO A 208 3.67 -14.43 14.46
N ALA A 209 4.42 -13.59 15.18
CA ALA A 209 4.06 -12.19 15.41
C ALA A 209 3.77 -11.38 14.13
N GLN A 210 4.55 -11.60 13.07
CA GLN A 210 4.32 -10.90 11.79
C GLN A 210 3.08 -11.43 11.06
N ARG A 211 2.79 -12.74 11.15
CA ARG A 211 1.55 -13.33 10.62
C ARG A 211 0.33 -12.83 11.38
N GLU A 212 0.41 -12.77 12.71
CA GLU A 212 -0.64 -12.20 13.57
C GLU A 212 -0.94 -10.76 13.16
N ARG A 213 0.11 -9.96 12.94
CA ARG A 213 -0.05 -8.59 12.49
C ARG A 213 -0.72 -8.49 11.11
N LEU A 214 -0.27 -9.29 10.14
CA LEU A 214 -0.91 -9.35 8.82
C LEU A 214 -2.38 -9.80 8.93
N GLY A 215 -2.68 -10.77 9.80
CA GLY A 215 -4.04 -11.27 10.08
C GLY A 215 -4.99 -10.23 10.67
N GLN A 216 -4.46 -9.27 11.45
CA GLN A 216 -5.23 -8.12 11.96
C GLN A 216 -5.61 -7.13 10.85
N LEU A 217 -4.74 -6.98 9.83
CA LEU A 217 -4.97 -6.06 8.71
C LEU A 217 -5.84 -6.69 7.62
N GLY A 218 -5.62 -7.97 7.32
CA GLY A 218 -6.30 -8.72 6.26
C GLY A 218 -6.68 -10.12 6.70
N GLN A 219 -7.84 -10.59 6.23
CA GLN A 219 -8.22 -11.99 6.31
C GLN A 219 -7.38 -12.77 5.29
N PHE A 220 -6.59 -13.74 5.75
CA PHE A 220 -5.91 -14.68 4.86
C PHE A 220 -6.94 -15.58 4.20
N LEU A 221 -6.92 -15.66 2.87
CA LEU A 221 -7.83 -16.49 2.07
C LEU A 221 -7.15 -17.77 1.58
N GLY A 222 -5.82 -17.77 1.48
CA GLY A 222 -5.02 -18.92 1.11
C GLY A 222 -3.72 -18.53 0.42
N ALA A 223 -2.92 -19.54 0.08
CA ALA A 223 -1.65 -19.36 -0.62
C ALA A 223 -1.30 -20.54 -1.52
N ILE A 224 -0.45 -20.29 -2.52
CA ILE A 224 0.17 -21.29 -3.40
C ILE A 224 1.68 -21.20 -3.22
N ARG A 225 2.35 -22.33 -2.98
CA ARG A 225 3.81 -22.39 -2.90
C ARG A 225 4.40 -22.71 -4.26
N LEU A 226 5.26 -21.83 -4.75
CA LEU A 226 5.98 -21.98 -6.02
C LEU A 226 7.32 -22.71 -5.79
N PRO A 227 7.77 -23.55 -6.75
CA PRO A 227 9.04 -24.23 -6.64
C PRO A 227 10.23 -23.27 -6.70
N ALA A 228 11.35 -23.70 -6.14
CA ALA A 228 12.64 -23.07 -6.41
C ALA A 228 12.88 -23.07 -7.92
N GLY A 229 13.26 -21.91 -8.45
CA GLY A 229 13.48 -21.73 -9.88
C GLY A 229 12.25 -21.33 -10.69
N ALA A 230 11.10 -21.10 -10.06
CA ALA A 230 9.95 -20.45 -10.72
C ALA A 230 10.32 -19.08 -11.36
N PHE A 231 11.40 -18.46 -10.88
CA PHE A 231 11.97 -17.21 -11.39
C PHE A 231 13.40 -17.37 -11.93
N GLU A 232 14.00 -18.57 -11.95
CA GLU A 232 15.44 -18.74 -12.19
C GLU A 232 15.91 -18.21 -13.56
N ARG A 233 15.09 -18.39 -14.61
CA ARG A 233 15.42 -17.87 -15.95
C ARG A 233 15.43 -16.34 -16.01
N GLN A 234 14.83 -15.67 -15.03
CA GLN A 234 14.55 -14.25 -14.98
C GLN A 234 15.36 -13.49 -13.91
N SER A 235 15.47 -14.07 -12.71
CA SER A 235 16.05 -13.43 -11.52
C SER A 235 17.37 -14.06 -11.07
N GLY A 236 17.76 -15.22 -11.63
CA GLY A 236 18.94 -15.96 -11.22
C GLY A 236 18.89 -16.51 -9.78
N THR A 237 17.72 -16.52 -9.13
CA THR A 237 17.54 -16.95 -7.73
C THR A 237 16.77 -18.27 -7.61
N GLY A 238 17.42 -19.30 -7.07
CA GLY A 238 16.82 -20.61 -6.76
C GLY A 238 16.08 -20.62 -5.41
N VAL A 239 15.15 -19.67 -5.21
CA VAL A 239 14.38 -19.55 -3.95
C VAL A 239 12.95 -20.02 -4.14
N THR A 240 12.41 -20.69 -3.13
CA THR A 240 10.97 -20.99 -2.99
C THR A 240 10.24 -19.72 -2.56
N THR A 241 9.05 -19.50 -3.09
CA THR A 241 8.21 -18.31 -2.80
C THR A 241 6.74 -18.71 -2.70
N ASP A 242 5.93 -17.82 -2.15
CA ASP A 242 4.51 -18.03 -1.95
C ASP A 242 3.71 -16.94 -2.69
N ILE A 243 2.67 -17.31 -3.44
CA ILE A 243 1.60 -16.39 -3.83
C ILE A 243 0.59 -16.39 -2.70
N VAL A 244 0.40 -15.26 -2.03
CA VAL A 244 -0.54 -15.11 -0.91
C VAL A 244 -1.76 -14.30 -1.32
N VAL A 245 -2.92 -14.70 -0.80
CA VAL A 245 -4.19 -13.98 -0.96
C VAL A 245 -4.69 -13.50 0.39
N PHE A 246 -4.91 -12.19 0.50
CA PHE A 246 -5.60 -11.59 1.62
C PHE A 246 -6.79 -10.78 1.14
N GLN A 247 -7.83 -10.70 1.96
CA GLN A 247 -8.81 -9.65 1.83
C GLN A 247 -8.63 -8.62 2.93
N ARG A 248 -8.55 -7.35 2.56
CA ARG A 248 -8.55 -6.25 3.51
C ARG A 248 -9.80 -6.32 4.37
N ARG A 249 -9.61 -6.40 5.69
CA ARG A 249 -10.73 -6.36 6.64
C ARG A 249 -11.42 -4.99 6.58
N GLY A 250 -12.73 -5.01 6.42
CA GLY A 250 -13.61 -3.86 6.55
C GLY A 250 -14.33 -3.87 7.89
N HIS A 251 -14.53 -2.70 8.48
CA HIS A 251 -15.69 -2.50 9.33
C HIS A 251 -16.67 -1.71 8.48
N ASP A 252 -17.56 -2.44 7.80
CA ASP A 252 -18.56 -1.85 6.91
C ASP A 252 -19.89 -1.76 7.66
N GLY A 253 -20.39 -0.54 7.90
CA GLY A 253 -21.76 -0.26 8.32
C GLY A 253 -21.87 0.47 9.66
N ASP A 254 -22.94 1.25 9.82
CA ASP A 254 -23.35 2.07 10.98
C ASP A 254 -23.48 1.33 12.34
N GLY A 255 -22.86 0.16 12.51
CA GLY A 255 -22.77 -0.58 13.77
C GLY A 255 -21.58 -0.14 14.64
N PRO A 256 -21.62 -0.40 15.95
CA PRO A 256 -20.44 -0.23 16.81
C PRO A 256 -19.28 -1.09 16.30
N ALA A 257 -18.04 -0.58 16.43
CA ALA A 257 -16.84 -1.36 16.21
C ALA A 257 -16.94 -2.69 16.99
N PRO A 258 -16.47 -3.83 16.43
CA PRO A 258 -16.58 -5.09 17.13
C PRO A 258 -15.72 -4.99 18.37
N ALA A 259 -16.11 -5.66 19.44
CA ALA A 259 -15.27 -5.71 20.63
C ALA A 259 -13.91 -6.33 20.24
N ALA A 260 -12.83 -5.95 20.93
CA ALA A 260 -11.50 -6.54 20.71
C ALA A 260 -11.55 -8.09 20.78
N ALA A 261 -12.44 -8.65 21.60
CA ALA A 261 -12.69 -10.08 21.72
C ALA A 261 -13.39 -10.70 20.49
N GLU A 262 -14.24 -9.96 19.77
CA GLU A 262 -14.87 -10.42 18.52
C GLU A 262 -13.87 -10.38 17.37
N ILE A 263 -13.03 -9.34 17.31
CA ILE A 263 -11.88 -9.28 16.41
C ILE A 263 -10.94 -10.44 16.71
N GLU A 264 -10.66 -10.73 17.97
CA GLU A 264 -9.80 -11.82 18.41
C GLU A 264 -10.43 -13.20 18.14
N ALA A 265 -11.74 -13.39 18.28
CA ALA A 265 -12.44 -14.64 17.98
C ALA A 265 -12.52 -14.91 16.46
N ASP A 266 -12.90 -13.92 15.66
CA ASP A 266 -12.91 -14.00 14.20
C ASP A 266 -11.49 -14.15 13.66
N THR A 267 -10.52 -13.43 14.24
CA THR A 267 -9.11 -13.59 13.91
C THR A 267 -8.65 -14.99 14.29
N ASN A 268 -8.98 -15.53 15.47
CA ASN A 268 -8.56 -16.87 15.86
C ASN A 268 -9.19 -17.98 15.00
N GLN A 269 -10.46 -17.89 14.61
CA GLN A 269 -11.09 -18.87 13.69
C GLN A 269 -10.55 -18.75 12.26
N LEU A 270 -10.33 -17.53 11.76
CA LEU A 270 -9.82 -17.29 10.40
C LEU A 270 -8.29 -17.43 10.29
N MET A 271 -7.56 -17.34 11.40
CA MET A 271 -6.12 -17.59 11.49
C MET A 271 -5.77 -19.03 11.84
N ALA A 272 -6.74 -19.83 12.30
CA ALA A 272 -6.53 -21.21 12.76
C ALA A 272 -5.67 -22.10 11.83
N PRO A 273 -5.79 -22.04 10.48
CA PRO A 273 -4.99 -22.91 9.62
C PRO A 273 -3.62 -22.35 9.24
N TRP A 274 -3.34 -21.05 9.39
CA TRP A 274 -2.10 -20.43 8.88
C TRP A 274 -1.25 -19.68 9.93
N ARG A 275 -1.73 -19.53 11.17
CA ARG A 275 -0.91 -19.00 12.27
C ARG A 275 0.21 -19.96 12.64
N ASP A 276 -0.10 -21.26 12.63
CA ASP A 276 0.75 -22.29 13.17
C ASP A 276 1.65 -22.90 12.09
N THR A 277 2.71 -23.57 12.54
CA THR A 277 3.58 -24.36 11.68
C THR A 277 3.39 -25.86 11.94
N ALA A 278 3.79 -26.66 10.96
CA ALA A 278 3.80 -28.11 11.00
C ALA A 278 5.21 -28.61 10.72
N GLU A 279 5.58 -29.74 11.31
CA GLU A 279 6.84 -30.41 10.98
C GLU A 279 6.82 -30.85 9.52
N ALA A 280 7.86 -30.51 8.78
CA ALA A 280 8.02 -30.90 7.38
C ALA A 280 8.41 -32.37 7.30
N THR A 281 7.61 -33.18 6.61
CA THR A 281 7.80 -34.63 6.51
C THR A 281 8.23 -35.05 5.12
N ARG A 282 9.21 -35.95 5.06
CA ARG A 282 9.69 -36.59 3.84
C ARG A 282 8.69 -37.67 3.39
N PRO A 283 8.73 -38.11 2.12
CA PRO A 283 7.87 -39.19 1.63
C PRO A 283 8.01 -40.52 2.41
N ASP A 284 9.15 -40.75 3.07
CA ASP A 284 9.40 -41.92 3.93
C ASP A 284 8.78 -41.79 5.34
N GLY A 285 8.11 -40.68 5.64
CA GLY A 285 7.48 -40.39 6.93
C GLY A 285 8.42 -39.80 7.98
N GLY A 286 9.72 -39.66 7.69
CA GLY A 286 10.67 -39.01 8.61
C GLY A 286 10.74 -37.48 8.41
N PRO A 287 11.17 -36.70 9.41
CA PRO A 287 11.32 -35.26 9.28
C PRO A 287 12.39 -34.87 8.27
N PHE A 288 12.22 -33.71 7.63
CA PHE A 288 13.34 -32.97 7.06
C PHE A 288 14.15 -32.37 8.21
N MET A 289 15.46 -32.62 8.28
CA MET A 289 16.31 -32.19 9.39
C MET A 289 17.24 -31.05 8.97
N LYS A 290 17.33 -30.02 9.80
CA LYS A 290 18.39 -29.01 9.75
C LYS A 290 19.71 -29.64 10.17
N PRO A 291 20.85 -29.20 9.63
CA PRO A 291 22.16 -29.64 10.10
C PRO A 291 22.38 -29.22 11.55
N ALA A 292 23.18 -30.00 12.27
CA ALA A 292 23.61 -29.66 13.62
C ALA A 292 24.40 -28.33 13.59
N ARG A 293 24.04 -27.40 14.48
CA ARG A 293 24.71 -26.10 14.61
C ARG A 293 25.49 -26.03 15.91
N ALA A 294 26.50 -25.16 15.95
CA ALA A 294 27.17 -24.80 17.20
C ALA A 294 26.45 -23.60 17.83
N ALA A 295 26.21 -23.64 19.13
CA ALA A 295 25.83 -22.45 19.89
C ALA A 295 27.03 -21.52 20.05
N ASP A 296 26.78 -20.29 20.52
CA ASP A 296 27.80 -19.25 20.69
C ASP A 296 28.93 -19.65 21.65
N ASP A 297 28.66 -20.59 22.56
CA ASP A 297 29.62 -21.17 23.51
C ASP A 297 30.39 -22.39 22.96
N GLY A 298 30.18 -22.73 21.69
CA GLY A 298 30.80 -23.87 21.01
C GLY A 298 30.11 -25.22 21.27
N THR A 299 29.02 -25.25 22.05
CA THR A 299 28.25 -26.49 22.25
C THR A 299 27.55 -26.91 20.97
N ARG A 300 27.64 -28.20 20.62
CA ARG A 300 26.97 -28.74 19.44
C ARG A 300 25.50 -29.01 19.77
N LEU A 301 24.61 -28.21 19.19
CA LEU A 301 23.17 -28.40 19.32
C LEU A 301 22.72 -29.58 18.46
N PRO A 302 21.74 -30.38 18.93
CA PRO A 302 21.19 -31.46 18.14
C PRO A 302 20.54 -30.92 16.85
N PRO A 303 20.50 -31.73 15.78
CA PRO A 303 19.76 -31.36 14.58
C PRO A 303 18.27 -31.21 14.93
N GLU A 304 17.63 -30.17 14.39
CA GLU A 304 16.22 -29.87 14.58
C GLU A 304 15.43 -30.12 13.29
N PRO A 305 14.14 -30.48 13.37
CA PRO A 305 13.34 -30.59 12.17
C PRO A 305 13.08 -29.22 11.50
N HIS A 306 12.83 -29.28 10.19
CA HIS A 306 12.25 -28.20 9.42
C HIS A 306 10.75 -28.09 9.70
N PHE A 307 10.24 -26.87 9.63
CA PHE A 307 8.82 -26.57 9.75
C PHE A 307 8.37 -25.75 8.55
N HIS A 308 7.14 -25.96 8.12
CA HIS A 308 6.44 -25.10 7.17
C HIS A 308 5.09 -24.68 7.72
N ASN A 309 4.44 -23.71 7.10
CA ASN A 309 3.12 -23.27 7.53
C ASN A 309 2.10 -24.43 7.50
N ARG A 310 1.23 -24.48 8.53
CA ARG A 310 0.17 -25.50 8.64
C ARG A 310 -0.79 -25.48 7.44
N TRP A 311 -1.00 -24.33 6.81
CA TRP A 311 -1.78 -24.20 5.56
C TRP A 311 -1.34 -25.22 4.51
N TYR A 312 -0.03 -25.39 4.31
CA TYR A 312 0.50 -26.33 3.32
C TYR A 312 0.46 -27.79 3.79
N ALA A 313 0.38 -28.04 5.10
CA ALA A 313 0.12 -29.39 5.61
C ALA A 313 -1.33 -29.81 5.33
N ASP A 314 -2.26 -28.87 5.44
CA ASP A 314 -3.69 -29.10 5.23
C ASP A 314 -4.08 -29.03 3.73
N HIS A 315 -3.26 -28.36 2.92
CA HIS A 315 -3.44 -28.16 1.48
C HIS A 315 -2.18 -28.49 0.68
N PRO A 316 -1.71 -29.76 0.69
CA PRO A 316 -0.52 -30.17 -0.07
C PRO A 316 -0.71 -30.01 -1.59
N ASP A 317 -1.95 -29.98 -2.09
CA ASP A 317 -2.29 -29.73 -3.50
C ASP A 317 -2.04 -28.29 -3.98
N LEU A 318 -1.67 -27.39 -3.06
CA LEU A 318 -1.27 -26.01 -3.34
C LEU A 318 0.25 -25.80 -3.19
N VAL A 319 1.01 -26.89 -3.06
CA VAL A 319 2.47 -26.90 -3.17
C VAL A 319 2.86 -27.41 -4.56
N LEU A 320 3.45 -26.55 -5.39
CA LEU A 320 3.78 -26.88 -6.78
C LEU A 320 5.13 -27.60 -6.90
N GLY A 321 5.13 -28.87 -6.51
CA GLY A 321 6.28 -29.75 -6.56
C GLY A 321 6.46 -30.55 -5.27
N ASP A 322 7.62 -31.17 -5.13
CA ASP A 322 7.95 -31.99 -3.97
C ASP A 322 8.80 -31.20 -2.98
N TRP A 323 8.53 -31.39 -1.69
CA TRP A 323 9.41 -30.88 -0.63
C TRP A 323 10.82 -31.44 -0.79
N ASP A 324 11.81 -30.58 -0.61
CA ASP A 324 13.22 -30.91 -0.69
C ASP A 324 14.02 -30.04 0.29
N SER A 325 15.31 -30.36 0.48
CA SER A 325 16.23 -29.57 1.28
C SER A 325 17.41 -29.07 0.43
N GLY A 326 17.62 -27.76 0.40
CA GLY A 326 18.66 -27.08 -0.37
C GLY A 326 18.44 -25.55 -0.39
N GLY A 327 19.38 -24.75 -0.89
CA GLY A 327 19.16 -23.31 -0.99
C GLY A 327 20.37 -22.50 -1.45
N LEU A 328 20.11 -21.29 -1.98
CA LEU A 328 21.10 -20.35 -2.52
C LEU A 328 21.98 -19.71 -1.41
N TYR A 329 21.39 -19.43 -0.24
CA TYR A 329 22.05 -18.69 0.85
C TYR A 329 22.59 -19.59 1.98
N ALA A 330 21.98 -20.76 2.17
CA ALA A 330 22.44 -21.79 3.08
C ALA A 330 21.96 -23.14 2.52
N GLY A 331 22.86 -24.11 2.36
CA GLY A 331 22.58 -25.41 1.74
C GLY A 331 21.67 -26.34 2.57
N ASP A 332 20.82 -25.77 3.42
CA ASP A 332 20.00 -26.44 4.41
C ASP A 332 18.60 -25.80 4.56
N GLN A 333 18.10 -25.09 3.55
CA GLN A 333 16.74 -24.53 3.60
C GLN A 333 15.70 -25.53 3.11
N LEU A 334 14.50 -25.48 3.68
CA LEU A 334 13.37 -26.21 3.13
C LEU A 334 12.94 -25.52 1.84
N MET A 335 12.85 -26.28 0.75
CA MET A 335 12.49 -25.78 -0.57
C MET A 335 11.48 -26.71 -1.23
N VAL A 336 10.95 -26.26 -2.37
CA VAL A 336 10.10 -27.08 -3.23
C VAL A 336 10.82 -27.29 -4.56
N ARG A 337 11.05 -28.55 -4.93
CA ARG A 337 11.64 -28.93 -6.21
C ARG A 337 10.52 -29.23 -7.19
N TYR A 338 10.53 -28.57 -8.34
CA TYR A 338 9.57 -28.86 -9.38
C TYR A 338 9.87 -30.21 -10.05
N THR A 339 8.87 -31.08 -10.12
CA THR A 339 8.96 -32.44 -10.71
C THR A 339 7.95 -32.67 -11.84
N GLY A 340 7.13 -31.66 -12.16
CA GLY A 340 6.17 -31.71 -13.26
C GLY A 340 6.77 -31.34 -14.62
N ASP A 341 5.94 -31.42 -15.66
CA ASP A 341 6.33 -31.16 -17.05
C ASP A 341 6.07 -29.70 -17.48
N ASP A 342 5.02 -29.06 -16.94
CA ASP A 342 4.56 -27.73 -17.32
C ASP A 342 4.11 -26.92 -16.09
N LEU A 343 5.02 -26.09 -15.57
CA LEU A 343 4.77 -25.28 -14.37
C LEU A 343 3.63 -24.28 -14.58
N ALA A 344 3.44 -23.77 -15.80
CA ALA A 344 2.39 -22.82 -16.08
C ALA A 344 1.01 -23.50 -15.96
N ALA A 345 0.86 -24.67 -16.57
CA ALA A 345 -0.37 -25.46 -16.47
C ALA A 345 -0.67 -25.89 -15.02
N ASP A 346 0.36 -26.29 -14.27
CA ASP A 346 0.21 -26.67 -12.87
C ASP A 346 -0.20 -25.48 -11.98
N LEU A 347 0.36 -24.29 -12.25
CA LEU A 347 -0.01 -23.05 -11.56
C LEU A 347 -1.45 -22.64 -11.87
N ASP A 348 -1.87 -22.69 -13.13
CA ASP A 348 -3.25 -22.40 -13.52
C ASP A 348 -4.24 -23.35 -12.81
N ALA A 349 -3.91 -24.64 -12.76
CA ALA A 349 -4.72 -25.63 -12.06
C ALA A 349 -4.77 -25.36 -10.53
N ALA A 350 -3.67 -24.90 -9.93
CA ALA A 350 -3.64 -24.52 -8.51
C ALA A 350 -4.45 -23.25 -8.23
N ILE A 351 -4.45 -22.28 -9.16
CA ILE A 351 -5.31 -21.09 -9.09
C ILE A 351 -6.78 -21.50 -9.11
N ASP A 352 -7.19 -22.41 -9.98
CA ASP A 352 -8.56 -22.91 -10.02
C ASP A 352 -8.96 -23.60 -8.72
N ARG A 353 -8.08 -24.43 -8.15
CA ARG A 353 -8.30 -25.07 -6.85
C ARG A 353 -8.44 -24.03 -5.73
N LEU A 354 -7.53 -23.06 -5.66
CA LEU A 354 -7.56 -22.03 -4.63
C LEU A 354 -8.80 -21.13 -4.75
N ALA A 355 -9.10 -20.62 -5.94
CA ALA A 355 -10.26 -19.78 -6.17
C ALA A 355 -11.58 -20.53 -5.89
N GLY A 356 -11.67 -21.81 -6.29
CA GLY A 356 -12.80 -22.67 -5.97
C GLY A 356 -13.00 -22.84 -4.46
N ARG A 357 -11.92 -23.09 -3.71
CA ARG A 357 -11.95 -23.18 -2.24
C ARG A 357 -12.43 -21.86 -1.61
N ILE A 358 -11.89 -20.72 -2.04
CA ILE A 358 -12.26 -19.40 -1.51
C ILE A 358 -13.73 -19.08 -1.78
N ASN A 359 -14.20 -19.31 -3.01
CA ASN A 359 -15.59 -19.03 -3.40
C ASN A 359 -16.61 -19.96 -2.72
N LEU A 360 -16.23 -21.20 -2.40
CA LEU A 360 -17.06 -22.11 -1.59
C LEU A 360 -17.13 -21.68 -0.12
N ALA A 361 -16.01 -21.22 0.44
CA ALA A 361 -15.94 -20.74 1.83
C ALA A 361 -16.65 -19.39 2.03
N ARG A 362 -16.84 -18.61 0.95
CA ARG A 362 -17.47 -17.31 0.99
C ARG A 362 -18.14 -16.96 -0.34
N PRO A 363 -19.47 -16.79 -0.41
CA PRO A 363 -20.05 -16.03 -1.51
C PRO A 363 -19.55 -14.60 -1.38
N LEU A 364 -18.66 -14.18 -2.27
CA LEU A 364 -18.18 -12.80 -2.32
C LEU A 364 -19.38 -11.88 -2.53
N PRO A 365 -19.61 -10.87 -1.67
CA PRO A 365 -20.60 -9.86 -1.98
C PRO A 365 -20.19 -9.23 -3.31
N GLU A 366 -21.12 -9.14 -4.27
CA GLU A 366 -20.86 -8.38 -5.48
C GLU A 366 -20.39 -6.98 -5.05
N PRO A 367 -19.22 -6.51 -5.51
CA PRO A 367 -18.78 -5.16 -5.20
C PRO A 367 -19.86 -4.19 -5.67
N ALA A 368 -20.52 -3.52 -4.72
CA ALA A 368 -21.65 -2.66 -4.97
C ALA A 368 -21.33 -1.70 -6.12
N LEU A 369 -22.02 -1.89 -7.25
CA LEU A 369 -21.85 -1.08 -8.47
C LEU A 369 -22.08 0.40 -8.18
N GLU A 370 -22.88 0.74 -7.17
CA GLU A 370 -23.21 2.12 -6.78
C GLU A 370 -22.01 2.93 -6.25
N ASP A 371 -20.94 2.27 -5.78
CA ASP A 371 -19.76 2.94 -5.20
C ASP A 371 -18.58 3.09 -6.19
N ARG A 372 -18.70 2.48 -7.39
CA ARG A 372 -17.65 2.40 -8.41
C ARG A 372 -17.65 3.56 -9.41
N GLU A 373 -18.80 4.17 -9.69
CA GLU A 373 -18.89 5.26 -10.68
C GLU A 373 -18.42 6.63 -10.15
N ASP A 374 -18.23 6.78 -8.83
CA ASP A 374 -18.18 8.10 -8.17
C ASP A 374 -16.80 8.49 -7.60
N ARG A 375 -15.71 7.76 -7.87
CA ARG A 375 -14.40 8.02 -7.22
C ARG A 375 -13.28 8.49 -8.15
N THR A 376 -13.40 8.27 -9.45
CA THR A 376 -12.44 8.71 -10.48
C THR A 376 -13.10 9.48 -11.63
N ALA A 377 -14.43 9.64 -11.59
CA ALA A 377 -15.14 10.42 -12.60
C ALA A 377 -14.70 11.89 -12.52
N ALA A 378 -14.20 12.40 -13.65
CA ALA A 378 -14.00 13.83 -13.83
C ALA A 378 -15.33 14.54 -13.60
N ILE A 379 -15.31 15.57 -12.76
CA ILE A 379 -16.46 16.42 -12.52
C ILE A 379 -16.44 17.52 -13.57
N ASP A 380 -17.43 17.54 -14.47
CA ASP A 380 -17.61 18.63 -15.41
C ASP A 380 -18.13 19.88 -14.69
N PRO A 381 -17.38 20.99 -14.68
CA PRO A 381 -17.78 22.15 -13.94
C PRO A 381 -18.86 22.97 -14.66
N PRO A 382 -19.68 23.78 -13.93
CA PRO A 382 -20.62 24.69 -14.57
C PRO A 382 -19.92 25.57 -15.60
N PRO A 383 -20.59 25.93 -16.70
CA PRO A 383 -20.03 26.84 -17.69
C PRO A 383 -19.47 28.11 -17.04
N GLY A 384 -18.19 28.41 -17.27
CA GLY A 384 -17.49 29.58 -16.74
C GLY A 384 -16.83 29.40 -15.36
N TRP A 385 -16.93 28.23 -14.73
CA TRP A 385 -16.20 27.94 -13.50
C TRP A 385 -14.74 27.58 -13.79
N GLN A 386 -13.80 28.16 -13.03
CA GLN A 386 -12.37 27.89 -13.10
C GLN A 386 -11.85 27.55 -11.69
N LEU A 387 -10.80 26.73 -11.63
CA LEU A 387 -10.06 26.49 -10.40
C LEU A 387 -9.55 27.83 -9.86
N PRO A 388 -9.78 28.14 -8.57
CA PRO A 388 -9.20 29.32 -7.96
C PRO A 388 -7.67 29.29 -8.09
N VAL A 389 -7.04 30.45 -8.30
CA VAL A 389 -5.58 30.56 -8.50
C VAL A 389 -4.77 30.00 -7.32
N TRP A 390 -5.37 29.97 -6.12
CA TRP A 390 -4.76 29.42 -4.92
C TRP A 390 -4.97 27.90 -4.75
N ALA A 391 -5.81 27.28 -5.58
CA ALA A 391 -6.13 25.86 -5.48
C ALA A 391 -4.94 25.02 -5.94
N GLN A 392 -4.63 23.97 -5.19
CA GLN A 392 -3.49 23.09 -5.45
C GLN A 392 -3.98 21.65 -5.61
N GLU A 393 -3.08 20.76 -6.00
CA GLU A 393 -3.31 19.32 -5.95
C GLU A 393 -3.80 18.93 -4.54
N VAL A 394 -4.83 18.09 -4.48
CA VAL A 394 -5.60 17.67 -3.29
C VAL A 394 -6.43 18.75 -2.57
N SER A 395 -6.58 19.97 -3.12
CA SER A 395 -7.57 20.94 -2.62
C SER A 395 -8.99 20.38 -2.73
N ILE A 396 -9.80 20.51 -1.67
CA ILE A 396 -11.16 19.97 -1.61
C ILE A 396 -12.20 21.07 -1.80
N PHE A 397 -13.20 20.81 -2.65
CA PHE A 397 -14.30 21.71 -2.98
C PHE A 397 -15.65 21.04 -2.73
N ALA A 398 -16.64 21.80 -2.29
CA ALA A 398 -18.00 21.30 -2.21
C ALA A 398 -18.71 21.40 -3.56
N TRP A 399 -19.10 20.25 -4.10
CA TRP A 399 -19.72 20.09 -5.40
C TRP A 399 -21.23 19.85 -5.33
N LYS A 400 -22.03 20.54 -6.15
CA LYS A 400 -23.48 20.33 -6.20
C LYS A 400 -23.81 19.18 -7.15
N THR A 401 -24.28 18.06 -6.61
CA THR A 401 -24.55 16.85 -7.42
C THR A 401 -25.98 16.77 -7.94
N ARG A 402 -26.93 17.53 -7.37
CA ARG A 402 -28.31 17.61 -7.88
C ARG A 402 -28.93 19.01 -7.76
N PRO A 403 -29.69 19.48 -8.77
CA PRO A 403 -30.56 20.65 -8.62
C PRO A 403 -31.61 20.38 -7.54
N GLY A 404 -31.83 21.33 -6.64
CA GLY A 404 -32.91 21.24 -5.65
C GLY A 404 -34.29 21.32 -6.34
N SER A 405 -35.30 20.71 -5.74
CA SER A 405 -36.70 20.87 -6.16
C SER A 405 -37.55 21.35 -4.98
N ARG A 406 -38.80 21.78 -5.25
CA ARG A 406 -39.76 22.23 -4.23
C ARG A 406 -40.00 21.19 -3.11
N LYS A 407 -39.67 19.91 -3.33
CA LYS A 407 -39.84 18.80 -2.37
C LYS A 407 -38.53 18.19 -1.85
N ARG A 408 -37.36 18.56 -2.40
CA ARG A 408 -36.05 17.98 -2.01
C ARG A 408 -34.95 19.03 -2.01
N LYS A 409 -34.22 19.12 -0.89
CA LYS A 409 -33.03 19.97 -0.76
C LYS A 409 -31.94 19.54 -1.75
N PRO A 410 -31.15 20.47 -2.30
CA PRO A 410 -29.96 20.13 -3.09
C PRO A 410 -29.00 19.28 -2.26
N ARG A 411 -28.35 18.30 -2.91
CA ARG A 411 -27.27 17.50 -2.31
C ARG A 411 -25.92 18.02 -2.78
N TYR A 412 -24.98 18.10 -1.86
CA TYR A 412 -23.59 18.41 -2.16
C TYR A 412 -22.73 17.18 -1.83
N ARG A 413 -21.73 16.93 -2.67
CA ARG A 413 -20.61 16.03 -2.41
C ARG A 413 -19.32 16.84 -2.36
N PHE A 414 -18.20 16.21 -2.06
CA PHE A 414 -16.90 16.84 -2.16
C PHE A 414 -16.20 16.40 -3.45
N ALA A 415 -15.37 17.29 -3.97
CA ALA A 415 -14.49 17.08 -5.10
C ALA A 415 -13.07 17.41 -4.65
N ARG A 416 -12.06 16.71 -5.15
CA ARG A 416 -10.64 17.04 -4.96
C ARG A 416 -10.01 17.48 -6.27
N VAL A 417 -8.97 18.29 -6.20
CA VAL A 417 -8.09 18.51 -7.35
C VAL A 417 -7.17 17.31 -7.50
N ASP A 418 -7.22 16.68 -8.66
CA ASP A 418 -6.38 15.55 -9.08
C ASP A 418 -5.91 15.83 -10.51
N GLN A 419 -4.59 15.91 -10.71
CA GLN A 419 -3.94 16.30 -11.96
C GLN A 419 -4.50 17.60 -12.56
N GLY A 420 -4.76 18.60 -11.71
CA GLY A 420 -5.31 19.90 -12.14
C GLY A 420 -6.78 19.85 -12.58
N ARG A 421 -7.52 18.77 -12.31
CA ARG A 421 -8.95 18.62 -12.60
C ARG A 421 -9.72 18.33 -11.32
N LEU A 422 -11.01 18.69 -11.27
CA LEU A 422 -11.88 18.24 -10.19
C LEU A 422 -12.29 16.78 -10.43
N VAL A 423 -12.00 15.92 -9.46
CA VAL A 423 -12.50 14.54 -9.39
C VAL A 423 -13.32 14.36 -8.12
N ALA A 424 -14.27 13.45 -8.14
CA ALA A 424 -15.11 13.20 -6.96
C ALA A 424 -14.30 12.68 -5.76
N HIS A 425 -14.61 13.18 -4.57
CA HIS A 425 -13.95 12.82 -3.30
C HIS A 425 -14.89 11.99 -2.42
N SER A 426 -14.36 10.93 -1.83
CA SER A 426 -15.10 10.02 -0.93
C SER A 426 -15.40 10.70 0.40
N GLY A 427 -16.61 11.25 0.54
CA GLY A 427 -17.13 11.78 1.79
C GLY A 427 -18.68 11.75 1.82
N PRO A 428 -19.31 11.74 3.01
CA PRO A 428 -20.77 11.73 3.10
C PRO A 428 -21.36 12.97 2.43
N ALA A 429 -22.49 12.81 1.74
CA ALA A 429 -23.17 13.94 1.10
C ALA A 429 -23.66 14.94 2.17
N GLU A 430 -23.12 16.16 2.17
CA GLU A 430 -23.47 17.20 3.13
C GLU A 430 -24.62 18.07 2.60
N SER A 431 -25.63 18.29 3.43
CA SER A 431 -26.82 19.10 3.07
C SER A 431 -26.92 20.39 3.89
N ASN A 432 -26.07 20.55 4.90
CA ASN A 432 -25.98 21.73 5.75
C ASN A 432 -25.06 22.79 5.13
N VAL A 433 -25.62 23.98 4.87
CA VAL A 433 -24.89 25.12 4.28
C VAL A 433 -23.75 25.60 5.20
N SER A 434 -23.95 25.62 6.51
CA SER A 434 -22.93 26.07 7.48
C SER A 434 -21.72 25.15 7.47
N ALA A 435 -21.95 23.83 7.52
CA ALA A 435 -20.88 22.83 7.51
C ALA A 435 -20.07 22.89 6.20
N ARG A 436 -20.74 23.13 5.08
CA ARG A 436 -20.11 23.24 3.76
C ARG A 436 -19.22 24.49 3.62
N THR A 437 -19.70 25.63 4.10
CA THR A 437 -18.94 26.90 4.06
C THR A 437 -17.75 26.86 5.01
N GLU A 438 -17.95 26.34 6.23
CA GLU A 438 -16.89 26.15 7.21
C GLU A 438 -15.78 25.27 6.64
N LEU A 439 -16.13 24.16 5.99
CA LEU A 439 -15.15 23.26 5.39
C LEU A 439 -14.31 23.88 4.27
N ALA A 440 -14.93 24.65 3.38
CA ALA A 440 -14.20 25.36 2.33
C ALA A 440 -13.20 26.36 2.93
N LEU A 441 -13.56 27.02 4.04
CA LEU A 441 -12.67 27.94 4.75
C LEU A 441 -11.57 27.21 5.51
N VAL A 442 -11.82 26.00 6.02
CA VAL A 442 -10.79 25.15 6.63
C VAL A 442 -9.76 24.69 5.58
N CYS A 443 -10.19 24.20 4.41
CA CYS A 443 -9.28 23.85 3.31
C CYS A 443 -8.44 25.05 2.87
N PHE A 444 -9.08 26.22 2.81
CA PHE A 444 -8.41 27.47 2.45
C PHE A 444 -7.24 27.80 3.40
N VAL A 445 -7.42 27.60 4.72
CA VAL A 445 -6.37 27.78 5.73
C VAL A 445 -5.30 26.67 5.66
N ARG A 446 -5.72 25.41 5.51
CA ARG A 446 -4.85 24.24 5.38
C ARG A 446 -3.83 24.40 4.26
N ASP A 447 -4.29 24.82 3.08
CA ASP A 447 -3.43 24.91 1.89
C ASP A 447 -2.33 25.97 2.08
N ALA A 448 -2.61 27.10 2.74
CA ALA A 448 -1.57 28.10 3.08
C ALA A 448 -0.57 27.60 4.13
N HIS A 449 -1.02 26.77 5.07
CA HIS A 449 -0.12 26.16 6.04
C HIS A 449 0.83 25.16 5.37
N ARG A 450 0.31 24.38 4.41
CA ARG A 450 1.12 23.44 3.63
C ARG A 450 2.24 24.16 2.88
N ASP A 451 1.93 25.28 2.24
CA ASP A 451 2.92 26.09 1.51
C ASP A 451 4.02 26.59 2.44
N LEU A 452 3.67 27.09 3.62
CA LEU A 452 4.63 27.53 4.62
C LEU A 452 5.56 26.40 5.06
N THR A 453 5.02 25.24 5.44
CA THR A 453 5.83 24.09 5.86
C THR A 453 6.73 23.56 4.73
N ALA A 454 6.23 23.55 3.50
CA ALA A 454 7.04 23.16 2.34
C ALA A 454 8.18 24.16 2.09
N GLY A 455 7.92 25.46 2.24
CA GLY A 455 8.93 26.50 2.15
C GLY A 455 10.00 26.40 3.24
N GLU A 456 9.59 26.13 4.48
CA GLU A 456 10.52 25.93 5.61
C GLU A 456 11.38 24.66 5.42
N ALA A 457 10.79 23.57 4.91
CA ALA A 457 11.53 22.34 4.61
C ALA A 457 12.52 22.52 3.44
N ALA A 458 12.23 23.43 2.50
CA ALA A 458 13.09 23.76 1.38
C ALA A 458 14.11 24.88 1.70
N ASP A 459 14.18 25.34 2.95
CA ASP A 459 15.07 26.42 3.41
C ASP A 459 14.97 27.68 2.55
N LEU A 460 13.74 28.08 2.21
CA LEU A 460 13.50 29.29 1.41
C LEU A 460 13.99 30.55 2.14
N PRO A 461 14.38 31.62 1.40
CA PRO A 461 14.80 32.87 2.01
C PRO A 461 13.74 33.45 2.96
N ASP A 462 14.18 34.10 4.04
CA ASP A 462 13.30 34.68 5.06
C ASP A 462 12.18 35.56 4.48
N ALA A 463 12.48 36.37 3.47
CA ALA A 463 11.51 37.24 2.80
C ALA A 463 10.39 36.47 2.06
N GLU A 464 10.62 35.21 1.70
CA GLU A 464 9.63 34.34 1.08
C GLU A 464 8.82 33.59 2.14
N LEU A 465 9.48 33.10 3.20
CA LEU A 465 8.81 32.53 4.37
C LEU A 465 7.87 33.55 5.04
N ASP A 466 8.28 34.82 5.13
CA ASP A 466 7.46 35.88 5.71
C ASP A 466 6.19 36.16 4.88
N ARG A 467 6.28 36.07 3.54
CA ARG A 467 5.11 36.18 2.65
C ARG A 467 4.15 35.00 2.82
N LEU A 468 4.68 33.79 3.02
CA LEU A 468 3.87 32.59 3.30
C LEU A 468 3.19 32.69 4.69
N ARG A 469 3.89 33.19 5.70
CA ARG A 469 3.34 33.48 7.04
C ARG A 469 2.23 34.53 6.98
N GLU A 470 2.44 35.61 6.23
CA GLU A 470 1.42 36.64 6.02
C GLU A 470 0.17 36.06 5.35
N THR A 471 0.36 35.26 4.30
CA THR A 471 -0.73 34.55 3.60
C THR A 471 -1.52 33.65 4.55
N LEU A 472 -0.85 32.82 5.36
CA LEU A 472 -1.52 31.97 6.37
C LEU A 472 -2.32 32.83 7.37
N GLY A 473 -1.76 33.94 7.83
CA GLY A 473 -2.41 34.89 8.72
C GLY A 473 -3.67 35.52 8.11
N GLU A 474 -3.62 35.93 6.84
CA GLU A 474 -4.77 36.46 6.10
C GLU A 474 -5.89 35.42 5.96
N ARG A 475 -5.55 34.19 5.59
CA ARG A 475 -6.53 33.12 5.42
C ARG A 475 -7.20 32.75 6.75
N ARG A 476 -6.45 32.72 7.85
CA ARG A 476 -6.99 32.56 9.21
C ARG A 476 -7.93 33.70 9.59
N ARG A 477 -7.55 34.96 9.37
CA ARG A 477 -8.44 36.11 9.62
C ARG A 477 -9.72 36.03 8.80
N SER A 478 -9.63 35.61 7.54
CA SER A 478 -10.79 35.39 6.68
C SER A 478 -11.71 34.29 7.22
N PHE A 479 -11.16 33.16 7.70
CA PHE A 479 -11.94 32.13 8.38
C PHE A 479 -12.72 32.69 9.57
N VAL A 480 -12.06 33.45 10.44
CA VAL A 480 -12.68 34.05 11.63
C VAL A 480 -13.77 35.05 11.26
N ALA A 481 -13.52 35.90 10.26
CA ALA A 481 -14.49 36.87 9.78
C ALA A 481 -15.77 36.22 9.23
N HIS A 482 -15.65 35.07 8.56
CA HIS A 482 -16.78 34.37 7.94
C HIS A 482 -17.54 33.44 8.90
N THR A 483 -16.86 32.84 9.88
CA THR A 483 -17.48 31.91 10.83
C THR A 483 -17.88 32.58 12.15
N GLY A 484 -17.33 33.77 12.44
CA GLY A 484 -17.50 34.48 13.70
C GLY A 484 -16.83 33.80 14.89
N ARG A 485 -15.91 32.85 14.64
CA ARG A 485 -15.23 32.05 15.67
C ARG A 485 -13.75 31.85 15.31
N PRO A 486 -12.85 31.73 16.31
CA PRO A 486 -11.51 31.23 16.06
C PRO A 486 -11.56 29.82 15.45
N LEU A 487 -10.47 29.43 14.78
CA LEU A 487 -10.23 28.05 14.38
C LEU A 487 -10.02 27.23 15.68
N SER A 488 -11.13 26.84 16.31
CA SER A 488 -11.17 26.02 17.53
C SER A 488 -12.40 25.14 17.45
N HIS A 489 -12.20 23.86 17.14
CA HIS A 489 -13.26 22.98 16.64
C HIS A 489 -14.03 22.22 17.73
N TYR A 490 -14.25 22.79 18.92
CA TYR A 490 -15.07 22.13 19.94
C TYR A 490 -16.10 23.06 20.58
N LYS A 491 -17.25 22.50 20.92
CA LYS A 491 -18.20 23.08 21.87
C LYS A 491 -17.98 22.45 23.22
N VAL A 492 -18.12 23.25 24.27
CA VAL A 492 -18.13 22.74 25.63
C VAL A 492 -19.57 22.45 26.02
N GLN A 493 -19.87 21.19 26.37
CA GLN A 493 -21.20 20.75 26.80
C GLN A 493 -21.16 20.30 28.26
N ALA A 494 -22.07 20.83 29.07
CA ALA A 494 -22.30 20.35 30.43
C ALA A 494 -23.03 18.98 30.39
N PRO A 495 -22.71 18.04 31.31
CA PRO A 495 -23.37 16.75 31.34
C PRO A 495 -24.88 16.90 31.60
N SER A 496 -25.70 16.17 30.84
CA SER A 496 -27.14 16.08 31.09
C SER A 496 -27.40 15.31 32.39
N ARG A 497 -28.30 15.85 33.24
CA ARG A 497 -28.71 15.35 34.56
C ARG A 497 -28.62 13.83 34.73
N ALA A 498 -27.95 13.44 35.81
CA ALA A 498 -27.81 12.08 36.31
C ALA A 498 -29.18 11.40 36.50
N GLY A 499 -29.30 10.16 36.00
CA GLY A 499 -30.21 9.18 36.60
C GLY A 499 -29.61 8.75 37.92
N GLU A 500 -30.42 8.75 38.97
CA GLU A 500 -30.09 8.24 40.29
C GLU A 500 -29.74 6.76 40.18
N ASP A 501 -28.45 6.43 40.21
CA ASP A 501 -27.85 5.18 40.71
C ASP A 501 -26.38 5.08 40.27
N SER A 502 -25.52 5.95 40.79
CA SER A 502 -24.08 5.67 40.81
C SER A 502 -23.44 6.39 41.99
N VAL A 503 -23.12 5.61 43.03
CA VAL A 503 -22.38 6.02 44.20
C VAL A 503 -20.90 6.12 43.81
N ASP A 504 -20.47 7.28 43.32
CA ASP A 504 -19.08 7.76 43.36
C ASP A 504 -19.00 9.17 42.74
N ALA A 505 -19.48 10.16 43.50
CA ALA A 505 -19.29 11.56 43.18
C ALA A 505 -18.00 12.08 43.85
N THR A 506 -16.88 11.96 43.14
CA THR A 506 -15.73 12.86 43.38
C THR A 506 -15.84 14.06 42.44
N ALA A 507 -15.69 15.25 43.03
CA ALA A 507 -15.97 16.52 42.43
C ALA A 507 -15.05 16.86 41.24
N SER A 508 -15.58 16.75 40.03
CA SER A 508 -15.34 17.73 38.96
C SER A 508 -16.49 17.60 37.97
N GLY A 509 -17.31 18.65 37.84
CA GLY A 509 -18.36 18.71 36.81
C GLY A 509 -17.70 18.75 35.44
N GLY A 510 -17.43 17.57 34.88
CA GLY A 510 -16.65 17.40 33.65
C GLY A 510 -17.34 18.04 32.46
N LEU A 511 -16.87 19.21 32.06
CA LEU A 511 -17.18 19.84 30.79
C LEU A 511 -16.68 18.93 29.66
N ARG A 512 -17.58 18.41 28.82
CA ARG A 512 -17.22 17.56 27.69
C ARG A 512 -16.98 18.41 26.45
N ARG A 513 -15.82 18.24 25.80
CA ARG A 513 -15.56 18.79 24.46
C ARG A 513 -16.36 17.98 23.43
N VAL A 514 -17.15 18.67 22.60
CA VAL A 514 -17.98 18.09 21.55
C VAL A 514 -17.62 18.75 20.22
N TYR A 515 -17.01 17.98 19.33
CA TYR A 515 -16.57 18.44 18.02
C TYR A 515 -17.76 18.48 17.04
N PRO A 516 -17.86 19.47 16.14
CA PRO A 516 -18.89 19.51 15.11
C PRO A 516 -18.71 18.36 14.11
N LYS A 517 -19.81 17.94 13.48
CA LYS A 517 -19.79 16.93 12.41
C LYS A 517 -19.20 17.57 11.14
N LEU A 518 -17.88 17.48 10.95
CA LEU A 518 -17.15 18.10 9.84
C LEU A 518 -17.10 17.23 8.58
N GLY A 519 -18.25 16.74 8.11
CA GLY A 519 -18.43 16.26 6.73
C GLY A 519 -17.40 15.29 6.13
N GLY A 520 -16.63 14.54 6.95
CA GLY A 520 -15.62 13.59 6.47
C GLY A 520 -14.14 13.96 6.70
N PHE A 521 -13.81 15.05 7.39
CA PHE A 521 -12.39 15.44 7.65
C PHE A 521 -11.76 14.72 8.84
N ALA A 522 -12.47 14.66 9.97
CA ALA A 522 -12.18 13.62 10.96
C ALA A 522 -12.66 12.32 10.32
N GLY A 523 -11.75 11.38 10.06
CA GLY A 523 -12.12 10.06 9.59
C GLY A 523 -13.35 9.60 10.36
N TRP A 524 -14.49 9.50 9.66
CA TRP A 524 -15.63 8.78 10.21
C TRP A 524 -15.19 7.32 10.34
N ALA A 525 -15.78 6.56 11.25
CA ALA A 525 -15.44 5.14 11.42
C ALA A 525 -15.46 4.44 10.04
N GLY A 526 -14.28 4.16 9.49
CA GLY A 526 -14.11 3.57 8.15
C GLY A 526 -13.80 4.49 6.96
N SER A 527 -13.67 5.82 7.09
CA SER A 527 -13.20 6.72 6.01
C SER A 527 -11.74 7.12 6.20
N PRO A 528 -10.90 7.21 5.15
CA PRO A 528 -9.57 7.78 5.28
C PRO A 528 -9.70 9.21 5.78
N ALA A 529 -9.04 9.53 6.90
CA ALA A 529 -8.91 10.92 7.32
C ALA A 529 -8.14 11.69 6.24
N ASP A 530 -8.48 12.95 6.03
CA ASP A 530 -7.62 13.85 5.26
C ASP A 530 -6.21 13.79 5.88
N PRO A 531 -5.14 13.43 5.13
CA PRO A 531 -3.81 13.28 5.68
C PRO A 531 -3.25 14.57 6.29
N ASP A 532 -3.77 15.72 5.88
CA ASP A 532 -3.44 17.03 6.43
C ASP A 532 -4.40 17.46 7.56
N TYR A 533 -5.35 16.62 7.97
CA TYR A 533 -6.28 16.90 9.07
C TYR A 533 -5.56 17.19 10.39
N LEU A 534 -4.49 16.44 10.69
CA LEU A 534 -3.67 16.68 11.86
C LEU A 534 -2.96 18.04 11.81
N ARG A 535 -2.65 18.57 10.61
CA ARG A 535 -2.06 19.92 10.45
C ARG A 535 -3.09 21.02 10.74
N VAL A 536 -4.34 20.79 10.37
CA VAL A 536 -5.46 21.68 10.75
C VAL A 536 -5.67 21.66 12.27
N ILE A 537 -5.57 20.50 12.92
CA ILE A 537 -5.65 20.37 14.38
C ILE A 537 -4.45 21.02 15.08
N ALA A 538 -3.23 20.90 14.55
CA ALA A 538 -2.05 21.53 15.14
C ALA A 538 -2.16 23.08 15.17
N LEU A 539 -2.93 23.64 14.25
CA LEU A 539 -3.26 25.08 14.22
C LEU A 539 -4.36 25.49 15.21
N ASP A 540 -5.06 24.53 15.82
CA ASP A 540 -6.14 24.73 16.80
C ASP A 540 -5.56 25.05 18.21
N ASP A 541 -4.28 24.72 18.49
CA ASP A 541 -3.59 24.95 19.78
C ASP A 541 -2.77 26.26 19.83
N TYR A 542 -2.78 27.08 18.77
CA TYR A 542 -2.06 28.34 18.73
C TYR A 542 -2.83 29.46 19.45
N SER A 543 -2.35 29.90 20.61
CA SER A 543 -2.90 31.03 21.36
C SER A 543 -2.17 32.32 20.99
N HIS A 544 -2.93 33.37 20.66
CA HIS A 544 -2.38 34.73 20.46
C HIS A 544 -1.61 35.26 21.68
N GLU A 545 -1.79 34.66 22.87
CA GLU A 545 -1.09 35.04 24.10
C GLU A 545 0.22 34.28 24.33
N THR A 546 0.41 33.11 23.72
CA THR A 546 1.60 32.26 23.98
C THR A 546 2.62 32.24 22.85
N GLY A 547 2.29 32.84 21.70
CA GLY A 547 3.07 32.67 20.47
C GLY A 547 2.93 31.25 19.96
#